data_AF-A0A9E3C990-F1
#
_entry.id   AF-A0A9E3C990-F1
#
_cell.length_a   1.000
_cell.length_b   1.000
_cell.length_c   1.000
_cell.angle_alpha   90.00
_cell.angle_beta   90.00
_cell.angle_gamma   90.00
#
_symmetry.space_group_name_H-M   'P 1'
#
loop_
_entity.id
_entity.type
_entity.pdbx_description
1 polymer ?
#
loop_
_entity_poly.entity_id
_entity_poly.type
_entity_poly.pdbx_seq_one_letter_code
_entity_poly.pdbx_strand_id
1 'polypeptide(L)' 'MDHVSEWVFALLAAALALVGLILWARAHEFAMAWFGFGLTFFGVAFNFFLIKRHYDRLEAGR' A
#
# COMPACT_ATOMS: atom_id res chain seq x y z
N MET A 1 -3.43 -6.73 -17.14
CA MET A 1 -2.46 -5.72 -16.68
C MET A 1 -1.11 -6.25 -17.08
N ASP A 2 -0.37 -5.44 -17.81
CA ASP A 2 1.05 -5.61 -18.07
C ASP A 2 1.82 -5.68 -16.73
N HIS A 3 2.90 -6.47 -16.66
CA HIS A 3 3.69 -6.61 -15.42
C HIS A 3 4.25 -5.27 -14.94
N VAL A 4 4.51 -4.34 -15.86
CA VAL A 4 5.05 -3.00 -15.55
C VAL A 4 4.04 -2.19 -14.74
N SER A 5 2.77 -2.16 -15.13
CA SER A 5 1.75 -1.43 -14.36
C SER A 5 1.59 -1.94 -12.92
N GLU A 6 1.71 -3.25 -12.69
CA GLU A 6 1.63 -3.83 -11.33
C GLU A 6 2.73 -3.33 -10.40
N TRP A 7 3.97 -3.29 -10.91
CA TRP A 7 5.11 -2.73 -10.17
C TRP A 7 4.95 -1.24 -9.90
N VAL A 8 4.43 -0.48 -10.88
CA VAL A 8 4.14 0.95 -10.70
C VAL A 8 3.10 1.17 -9.60
N PHE A 9 2.01 0.40 -9.60
CA PHE A 9 0.99 0.51 -8.55
C PHE A 9 1.51 0.11 -7.17
N ALA A 10 2.35 -0.92 -7.09
CA ALA A 10 2.97 -1.33 -5.82
C ALA A 10 3.93 -0.25 -5.28
N LEU A 11 4.74 0.36 -6.14
CA LEU A 11 5.63 1.47 -5.78
C LEU A 11 4.84 2.70 -5.33
N LEU A 12 3.79 3.07 -6.05
CA LEU A 12 2.92 4.20 -5.68
C LEU A 12 2.21 3.96 -4.34
N ALA A 13 1.71 2.74 -4.11
CA ALA A 13 1.10 2.37 -2.84
C ALA A 13 2.10 2.38 -1.68
N ALA A 14 3.34 1.92 -1.91
CA ALA A 14 4.41 1.99 -0.93
C ALA A 14 4.74 3.45 -0.58
N ALA A 15 4.87 4.32 -1.59
CA ALA A 15 5.11 5.74 -1.38
C ALA A 15 3.97 6.40 -0.58
N LEU A 16 2.71 6.07 -0.90
CA LEU A 16 1.55 6.57 -0.17
C LEU A 16 1.53 6.08 1.29
N ALA A 17 1.92 4.82 1.54
CA ALA A 17 2.03 4.28 2.89
C ALA A 17 3.08 5.02 3.73
N LEU A 18 4.22 5.37 3.13
CA LEU A 18 5.29 6.15 3.75
C LEU A 18 4.83 7.58 4.04
N VAL A 19 4.09 8.22 3.14
CA VAL A 19 3.49 9.54 3.38
C VAL A 19 2.53 9.48 4.56
N GLY A 20 1.67 8.46 4.61
CA GLY A 20 0.80 8.20 5.76
C GLY A 20 1.57 8.04 7.07
N LEU A 21 2.73 7.38 7.02
CA LEU A 21 3.52 7.08 8.21
C LEU A 21 4.16 8.35 8.75
N ILE A 22 4.68 9.19 7.86
CA ILE A 22 5.22 10.51 8.22
C ILE A 22 4.09 11.37 8.81
N LEU A 23 2.90 11.34 8.20
CA LEU A 23 1.75 12.10 8.67
C LEU A 23 1.31 11.65 10.06
N TRP A 24 1.28 10.34 10.30
CA TRP A 24 0.96 9.76 11.60
C TRP A 24 2.01 10.12 12.65
N ALA A 25 3.30 10.01 12.31
CA ALA A 25 4.41 10.32 13.21
C ALA A 25 4.49 11.81 13.59
N ARG A 26 3.96 12.71 12.76
CA ARG A 26 3.94 14.17 13.00
C ARG A 26 2.56 14.73 13.33
N ALA A 27 1.58 13.87 13.59
CA ALA A 27 0.24 14.32 13.90
C ALA A 27 0.19 14.98 15.29
N HIS A 28 -0.20 16.25 15.32
CA HIS A 28 -0.50 16.96 16.58
C HIS A 28 -1.96 16.79 17.01
N GLU A 29 -2.85 16.44 16.08
CA GLU A 29 -4.28 16.28 16.32
C GLU A 29 -4.74 14.85 16.03
N PHE A 30 -5.73 14.39 16.80
CA PHE A 30 -6.23 13.01 16.76
C PHE A 30 -6.75 12.61 15.37
N ALA A 31 -7.46 13.51 14.68
CA ALA A 31 -7.98 13.25 13.34
C ALA A 31 -6.85 13.00 12.33
N MET A 32 -5.79 13.81 12.38
CA MET A 32 -4.62 13.65 11.52
C MET A 32 -3.86 12.36 11.83
N ALA A 33 -3.77 11.97 13.10
CA ALA A 33 -3.15 10.72 13.53
C ALA A 33 -3.87 9.50 12.95
N TRP A 34 -5.20 9.45 13.08
CA TRP A 34 -6.01 8.36 12.53
C TRP A 34 -5.98 8.30 11.01
N PHE A 35 -5.99 9.47 10.35
CA PHE A 35 -5.88 9.52 8.90
C PHE A 35 -4.52 9.01 8.41
N GLY A 36 -3.42 9.45 9.03
CA GLY A 36 -2.07 8.95 8.73
C GLY A 36 -1.96 7.44 8.93
N PHE A 37 -2.42 6.95 10.09
CA PHE A 37 -2.46 5.51 10.38
C PHE A 37 -3.26 4.72 9.34
N GLY A 38 -4.46 5.20 8.99
CA GLY A 38 -5.31 4.59 7.98
C GLY A 38 -4.64 4.53 6.61
N LEU A 39 -3.96 5.61 6.20
CA LEU A 39 -3.25 5.69 4.94
C LEU A 39 -2.05 4.72 4.89
N THR A 40 -1.28 4.64 5.98
CA THR A 40 -0.19 3.66 6.12
C THR A 40 -0.71 2.23 6.09
N PHE A 41 -1.70 1.92 6.92
CA PHE A 41 -2.26 0.58 7.02
C PHE A 41 -2.84 0.13 5.67
N PHE A 42 -3.61 0.99 5.01
CA PHE A 42 -4.17 0.71 3.70
C PHE A 42 -3.08 0.50 2.65
N GLY A 43 -2.07 1.37 2.57
CA GLY A 43 -0.99 1.23 1.58
C GLY A 43 -0.17 -0.05 1.78
N VAL A 44 0.11 -0.44 3.03
CA VAL A 44 0.77 -1.71 3.35
C VAL A 44 -0.11 -2.90 2.98
N ALA A 45 -1.37 -2.90 3.40
CA ALA A 45 -2.31 -4.00 3.11
C ALA A 45 -2.53 -4.16 1.59
N PHE A 46 -2.63 -3.06 0.86
CA PHE A 46 -2.77 -3.06 -0.59
C PHE A 46 -1.54 -3.64 -1.30
N ASN A 47 -0.33 -3.35 -0.81
CA ASN A 47 0.89 -3.98 -1.31
C ASN A 47 0.89 -5.50 -1.11
N PHE A 48 0.53 -5.98 0.09
CA PHE A 48 0.37 -7.42 0.32
C PHE A 48 -0.70 -8.04 -0.56
N PHE A 49 -1.80 -7.33 -0.81
CA PHE A 49 -2.83 -7.78 -1.74
C PHE A 49 -2.30 -7.92 -3.18
N LEU A 50 -1.51 -6.96 -3.68
CA LEU A 50 -0.90 -7.05 -5.01
C LEU A 50 0.08 -8.22 -5.12
N ILE A 51 0.90 -8.44 -4.08
CA ILE A 51 1.82 -9.57 -4.02
C ILE A 51 1.05 -10.88 -4.04
N LYS A 52 0.02 -11.03 -3.19
CA LYS A 52 -0.84 -12.21 -3.18
C LYS A 52 -1.47 -12.46 -4.54
N ARG A 53 -2.08 -11.43 -5.14
CA ARG A 53 -2.71 -11.50 -6.46
C ARG A 53 -1.72 -11.89 -7.57
N HIS A 54 -0.45 -11.52 -7.44
CA HIS A 54 0.59 -11.95 -8.37
C HIS A 54 0.82 -13.47 -8.27
N TYR A 55 1.00 -14.00 -7.05
CA TYR A 55 1.17 -15.43 -6.84
C TYR A 55 -0.07 -16.26 -7.18
N ASP A 56 -1.27 -15.80 -6.82
CA ASP A 56 -2.53 -16.47 -7.16
C ASP A 56 -2.66 -16.67 -8.70
N ARG A 57 -2.15 -15.71 -9.50
CA ARG A 57 -2.14 -15.82 -10.96
C ARG A 57 -1.10 -16.78 -11.50
N LEU A 58 0.06 -16.89 -10.84
CA LEU A 58 1.08 -17.87 -11.19
C LEU A 58 0.61 -19.30 -10.88
N GLU A 59 -0.15 -19.47 -9.80
CA GLU A 59 -0.73 -20.76 -9.42
C GLU A 59 -1.90 -21.16 -10.31
N ALA A 60 -2.79 -20.24 -10.68
CA ALA A 60 -3.92 -20.53 -11.57
C ALA A 60 -3.51 -20.93 -13.01
N GLY A 61 -2.25 -20.67 -13.39
CA GLY A 61 -1.68 -21.09 -14.68
C GLY A 61 -0.93 -22.42 -14.64
N ARG A 62 -0.83 -23.08 -13.48
CA ARG A 62 -0.27 -24.43 -13.30
C ARG A 62 -1.37 -25.47 -13.25
#